data_AF-A0A497AY39-F1
#
_entry.id   AF-A0A497AY39-F1
#
_cell.length_a   1.000
_cell.length_b   1.000
_cell.length_c   1.000
_cell.angle_alpha   90.00
_cell.angle_beta   90.00
_cell.angle_gamma   90.00
#
_symmetry.space_group_name_H-M   'P 1'
#
loop_
_entity.id
_entity.type
_entity.pdbx_description
1 polymer ?
#
loop_
_entity_poly.entity_id
_entity_poly.type
_entity_poly.pdbx_seq_one_letter_code
_entity_poly.pdbx_strand_id
1 'polypeptide(L)'
;MIRINVPQIGEEEIEAVVNVLKSGVLTTGLGKGPYVTKFEESFADFVQAKYSIAVNSGTAALHAALMAVGVKNGDEVLLPSFTFTATAETVILCS
;
A
#
# COMPACT_ATOMS: atom_id res chain seq x y z
N MET A 1 6.88 -8.85 30.08
CA MET A 1 6.74 -9.35 28.70
C MET A 1 7.00 -8.17 27.77
N ILE A 2 8.06 -8.21 26.93
CA ILE A 2 8.37 -7.13 25.99
C ILE A 2 7.55 -7.36 24.71
N ARG A 3 6.82 -6.34 24.26
CA ARG A 3 6.02 -6.39 23.04
C ARG A 3 6.88 -5.91 21.85
N ILE A 4 6.87 -6.64 20.74
CA ILE A 4 7.84 -6.46 19.63
C ILE A 4 7.31 -5.53 18.51
N ASN A 5 5.99 -5.39 18.33
CA ASN A 5 5.38 -4.69 17.19
C ASN A 5 4.16 -3.84 17.60
N VAL A 6 4.29 -3.05 18.67
CA VAL A 6 3.20 -2.17 19.12
C VAL A 6 3.17 -0.92 18.21
N PRO A 7 2.01 -0.57 17.61
CA PRO A 7 1.91 0.66 16.82
C PRO A 7 2.12 1.88 17.73
N GLN A 8 2.87 2.86 17.23
CA GLN A 8 2.99 4.17 17.85
C GLN A 8 2.01 5.11 17.15
N ILE A 9 1.03 5.60 17.91
CA ILE A 9 -0.02 6.50 17.42
C ILE A 9 -0.03 7.69 18.37
N GLY A 10 0.26 8.88 17.85
CA GLY A 10 0.22 10.14 18.55
C GLY A 10 -1.03 10.95 18.22
N GLU A 11 -1.06 12.19 18.68
CA GLU A 11 -2.18 13.10 18.45
C GLU A 11 -2.31 13.47 16.96
N GLU A 12 -1.20 13.60 16.24
CA GLU A 12 -1.18 13.97 14.83
C GLU A 12 -1.92 12.95 13.95
N GLU A 13 -1.72 11.64 14.19
CA GLU A 13 -2.44 10.60 13.47
C GLU A 13 -3.94 10.60 13.80
N ILE A 14 -4.29 10.85 15.06
CA ILE A 14 -5.70 10.91 15.51
C ILE A 14 -6.40 12.10 14.86
N GLU A 15 -5.79 13.29 14.90
CA GLU A 15 -6.33 14.49 14.28
C GLU A 15 -6.49 14.33 12.77
N ALA A 16 -5.52 13.70 12.09
CA ALA A 16 -5.62 13.40 10.67
C ALA A 16 -6.87 12.57 10.35
N VAL A 17 -7.12 11.49 11.11
CA VAL A 17 -8.32 10.65 10.95
C VAL A 17 -9.59 11.43 11.26
N VAL A 18 -9.62 12.20 12.35
CA VAL A 18 -10.78 13.03 12.72
C VAL A 18 -11.10 14.06 11.63
N ASN A 19 -10.09 14.66 11.01
CA ASN A 19 -10.28 15.61 9.91
C ASN A 19 -10.89 14.94 8.67
N VAL A 20 -10.45 13.72 8.32
CA VAL A 20 -11.08 12.92 7.26
C VAL A 20 -12.56 12.66 7.60
N LEU A 21 -12.85 12.20 8.82
CA LEU A 21 -14.21 11.90 9.27
C LEU A 21 -15.13 13.14 9.23
N LYS A 22 -14.63 14.29 9.69
CA LYS A 22 -15.37 15.56 9.65
C LYS A 22 -15.60 16.09 8.24
N SER A 23 -14.69 15.79 7.29
CA SER A 23 -14.81 16.23 5.89
C SER A 23 -15.91 15.50 5.12
N GLY A 24 -16.31 14.29 5.55
CA GLY A 24 -17.26 13.43 4.84
C GLY A 24 -16.70 12.71 3.60
N VAL A 25 -15.45 13.00 3.19
CA VAL A 25 -14.79 12.35 2.04
C VAL A 25 -14.07 11.09 2.50
N LEU A 26 -14.83 10.00 2.65
CA LEU A 26 -14.31 8.72 3.18
C LEU A 26 -13.76 7.77 2.10
N THR A 27 -14.09 8.02 0.84
CA THR A 27 -13.61 7.24 -0.32
C THR A 27 -13.51 8.15 -1.53
N THR A 28 -12.73 7.74 -2.53
CA THR A 28 -12.59 8.44 -3.81
C THR A 28 -13.92 8.57 -4.57
N GLY A 29 -14.88 7.69 -4.31
CA GLY A 29 -16.24 7.81 -4.87
C GLY A 29 -17.06 8.97 -4.27
N LEU A 30 -16.67 9.48 -3.09
CA LEU A 30 -17.36 10.57 -2.39
C LEU A 30 -16.59 11.92 -2.49
N GLY A 31 -15.46 11.95 -3.21
CA GLY A 31 -14.63 13.15 -3.42
C GLY A 31 -13.23 12.80 -3.92
N LYS A 32 -12.39 13.79 -4.21
CA LYS A 32 -11.05 13.56 -4.82
C LYS A 32 -10.02 12.85 -3.93
N GLY A 33 -10.38 12.39 -2.73
CA GLY A 33 -9.45 11.69 -1.82
C GLY A 33 -8.16 12.47 -1.50
N PRO A 34 -8.23 13.74 -1.07
CA PRO A 34 -7.05 14.63 -1.00
C PRO A 34 -5.93 14.12 -0.09
N TYR A 35 -6.27 13.38 0.97
CA TYR A 35 -5.29 12.77 1.87
C TYR A 35 -4.49 11.63 1.21
N VAL A 36 -5.13 10.86 0.32
CA VAL A 36 -4.45 9.81 -0.44
C VAL A 36 -3.49 10.43 -1.43
N THR A 37 -3.93 11.44 -2.20
CA THR A 37 -3.07 12.16 -3.14
C THR A 37 -1.86 12.79 -2.45
N LYS A 38 -2.07 13.48 -1.31
CA LYS A 38 -0.97 14.06 -0.54
C LYS A 38 0.00 12.99 -0.03
N PHE A 39 -0.52 11.83 0.41
CA PHE A 39 0.31 10.72 0.84
C PHE A 39 1.14 10.16 -0.32
N GLU A 40 0.54 9.98 -1.50
CA GLU A 40 1.24 9.48 -2.69
C GLU A 40 2.36 10.44 -3.14
N GLU A 41 2.09 11.75 -3.18
CA GLU A 41 3.11 12.76 -3.49
C GLU A 41 4.26 12.74 -2.47
N SER A 42 3.93 12.81 -1.18
CA SER A 42 4.93 12.83 -0.10
C SER A 42 5.74 11.53 -0.05
N PHE A 43 5.11 10.38 -0.31
CA PHE A 43 5.77 9.09 -0.30
C PHE A 43 6.67 8.90 -1.52
N ALA A 44 6.24 9.35 -2.71
CA ALA A 44 7.07 9.34 -3.92
C ALA A 44 8.36 10.15 -3.69
N ASP A 45 8.24 11.35 -3.11
CA ASP A 45 9.38 12.18 -2.73
C ASP A 45 10.27 11.48 -1.70
N PHE A 46 9.68 10.85 -0.68
CA PHE A 46 10.43 10.13 0.37
C PHE A 46 11.27 8.97 -0.19
N VAL A 47 10.69 8.14 -1.08
CA VAL A 47 11.39 6.98 -1.66
C VAL A 47 12.18 7.30 -2.92
N GLN A 48 12.18 8.57 -3.37
CA GLN A 48 12.84 9.03 -4.59
C GLN A 48 12.33 8.32 -5.86
N ALA A 49 11.03 8.05 -5.93
CA ALA A 49 10.38 7.48 -7.10
C ALA A 49 9.62 8.56 -7.89
N LYS A 50 9.47 8.36 -9.21
CA LYS A 50 8.70 9.28 -10.06
C LYS A 50 7.22 9.31 -9.70
N TYR A 51 6.67 8.18 -9.24
CA TYR A 51 5.27 7.99 -8.88
C TYR A 51 5.16 7.07 -7.68
N SER A 52 4.09 7.21 -6.91
CA SER A 52 3.65 6.20 -5.94
C SER A 52 2.13 6.03 -6.03
N ILE A 53 1.64 4.84 -5.67
CA ILE A 53 0.22 4.49 -5.71
C ILE A 53 -0.13 3.85 -4.37
N ALA A 54 -1.07 4.45 -3.66
CA ALA A 54 -1.54 3.96 -2.37
C ALA A 54 -2.56 2.83 -2.57
N VAL A 55 -2.36 1.74 -1.85
CA VAL A 55 -3.25 0.58 -1.85
C VAL A 55 -3.47 0.08 -0.42
N ASN A 56 -4.42 -0.85 -0.24
CA ASN A 56 -4.86 -1.29 1.09
C ASN A 56 -3.91 -2.26 1.81
N SER A 57 -2.88 -2.80 1.13
CA SER A 57 -1.95 -3.78 1.71
C SER A 57 -0.70 -3.96 0.84
N GLY A 58 0.38 -4.50 1.43
CA GLY A 58 1.58 -4.89 0.68
C GLY A 58 1.32 -6.00 -0.35
N THR A 59 0.41 -6.94 -0.06
CA THR A 59 -0.02 -7.97 -1.00
C THR A 59 -0.71 -7.37 -2.23
N ALA A 60 -1.61 -6.40 -2.04
CA ALA A 60 -2.25 -5.70 -3.15
C ALA A 60 -1.23 -4.91 -3.98
N ALA A 61 -0.23 -4.31 -3.34
CA ALA A 61 0.83 -3.57 -4.04
C ALA A 61 1.65 -4.50 -4.95
N LEU A 62 2.11 -5.63 -4.41
CA LEU A 62 2.86 -6.65 -5.18
C LEU A 62 2.01 -7.21 -6.33
N HIS A 63 0.76 -7.58 -6.07
CA HIS A 63 -0.13 -8.10 -7.09
C HIS A 63 -0.36 -7.08 -8.23
N ALA A 64 -0.67 -5.83 -7.88
CA ALA A 64 -0.85 -4.78 -8.88
C ALA A 64 0.43 -4.53 -9.69
N ALA A 65 1.61 -4.56 -9.06
CA ALA A 65 2.88 -4.40 -9.74
C ALA A 65 3.16 -5.54 -10.74
N LEU A 66 2.93 -6.80 -10.34
CA LEU A 66 3.10 -7.97 -11.20
C LEU A 66 2.13 -7.95 -12.39
N MET A 67 0.87 -7.60 -12.17
CA MET A 67 -0.09 -7.40 -13.25
C MET A 67 0.33 -6.27 -14.20
N ALA A 68 0.84 -5.16 -13.66
CA ALA A 68 1.24 -4.00 -14.46
C ALA A 68 2.45 -4.29 -15.37
N VAL A 69 3.38 -5.14 -14.93
CA VAL A 69 4.50 -5.62 -15.79
C VAL A 69 4.10 -6.78 -16.70
N GLY A 70 2.90 -7.32 -16.54
CA GLY A 70 2.30 -8.30 -17.45
C GLY A 70 2.63 -9.76 -17.16
N VAL A 71 2.93 -10.11 -15.91
CA VAL A 71 3.10 -11.52 -15.49
C VAL A 71 1.80 -12.28 -15.70
N LYS A 72 1.91 -13.50 -16.26
CA LYS A 72 0.79 -14.38 -16.56
C LYS A 72 1.06 -15.81 -16.11
N ASN A 73 0.01 -16.62 -16.15
CA ASN A 73 0.15 -18.05 -15.96
C ASN A 73 1.17 -18.66 -16.93
N GLY A 74 2.12 -19.43 -16.39
CA GLY A 74 3.22 -20.03 -17.15
C GLY A 74 4.53 -19.23 -17.12
N ASP A 75 4.51 -17.96 -16.67
CA ASP A 75 5.73 -17.19 -16.48
C ASP A 75 6.49 -17.62 -15.22
N GLU A 76 7.82 -17.47 -15.24
CA GLU A 76 8.68 -17.72 -14.09
C GLU A 76 9.03 -16.42 -13.38
N VAL A 77 8.83 -16.39 -12.06
CA VAL A 77 9.19 -15.25 -11.20
C VAL A 77 10.17 -15.70 -10.12
N LEU A 78 11.35 -15.10 -10.09
CA LEU A 78 12.40 -15.42 -9.12
C LEU A 78 12.09 -14.79 -7.76
N LEU A 79 12.18 -15.59 -6.70
CA LEU A 79 11.84 -15.20 -5.32
C LEU A 79 12.93 -15.72 -4.36
N PRO A 80 13.27 -14.99 -3.29
CA PRO A 80 14.08 -15.53 -2.21
C PRO A 80 13.36 -16.70 -1.51
N SER A 81 14.09 -17.76 -1.17
CA SER A 81 13.51 -18.90 -0.44
C SER A 81 13.13 -18.57 1.01
N PHE A 82 13.71 -17.50 1.58
CA PHE A 82 13.39 -17.01 2.92
C PHE A 82 12.79 -15.61 2.84
N THR A 83 11.46 -15.54 2.86
CA THR A 83 10.66 -14.31 2.79
C THR A 83 9.27 -14.55 3.42
N PHE A 84 8.43 -13.51 3.51
CA PHE A 84 7.03 -13.65 3.89
C PHE A 84 6.17 -14.22 2.74
N THR A 85 5.15 -15.02 3.07
CA THR A 85 4.34 -15.79 2.11
C THR A 85 3.71 -14.94 0.98
N ALA A 86 3.33 -13.69 1.28
CA ALA A 86 2.72 -12.78 0.31
C ALA A 86 3.58 -12.58 -0.95
N THR A 87 4.91 -12.73 -0.84
CA THR A 87 5.82 -12.64 -1.99
C THR A 87 5.54 -13.71 -3.04
N ALA A 88 5.27 -14.95 -2.62
CA ALA A 88 4.99 -16.06 -3.53
C ALA A 88 3.51 -16.13 -3.92
N GLU A 89 2.61 -15.89 -2.96
CA GLU A 89 1.16 -15.92 -3.20
C GLU A 89 0.72 -14.93 -4.28
N THR A 90 1.35 -13.75 -4.35
CA THR A 90 1.00 -12.73 -5.36
C THR A 90 1.39 -13.13 -6.78
N VAL A 91 2.42 -13.97 -6.95
CA VAL A 91 2.76 -14.57 -8.25
C VAL A 91 1.66 -15.55 -8.68
N ILE A 92 1.20 -16.40 -7.77
CA ILE A 92 0.12 -17.35 -8.06
C ILE A 92 -1.21 -16.63 -8.34
N LEU A 93 -1.45 -15.50 -7.66
CA LEU A 93 -2.65 -14.69 -7.86
C LEU A 93 -2.73 -14.05 -9.25
N CYS A 94 -1.59 -13.84 -9.92
CA CYS A 94 -1.52 -13.40 -11.33
C CYS A 94 -1.90 -14.58 -12.25
N SER A 95 -3.18 -14.97 -12.23
CA SER A 95 -3.75 -16.05 -13.04
C SER A 95 -4.16 -15.56 -14.43
#